data_AF-A0A1M6DN20-F1
#
_entry.id   AF-A0A1M6DN20-F1
#
_cell.length_a   1.000
_cell.length_b   1.000
_cell.length_c   1.000
_cell.angle_alpha   90.00
_cell.angle_beta   90.00
_cell.angle_gamma   90.00
#
_symmetry.space_group_name_H-M   'P 1'
#
loop_
_entity.id
_entity.type
_entity.pdbx_description
1 polymer ?
#
loop_
_entity_poly.entity_id
_entity_poly.type
_entity_poly.pdbx_seq_one_letter_code
_entity_poly.pdbx_strand_id
1 'polypeptide(L)'
;MEGKSVWLGSLRRPVKLIMIAFIAASLLLYVYFVAMRILDPEAIAMYEMIRPAERPMVQLMLACVFGAILFASVYLSDFKGDIEPPRDGIFDIVSLVLSRAAMISIALIVVVMFYEVVSRYVFSAPTLWANELSLWIAAFVFLLSGQYAMQQRCHIRIPVIYDRMPRWMRKLSDSMSVLLICFFVFALVWGGYNDAETRFMRMETFGTAWDPPIPGIIKPFLLLSMVLVALQAVSNLIADWSKEDAYANPDAVDETEIENIRSTLND
;
A
#
# COMPACT_ATOMS: atom_id res chain seq x y z
N MET A 1 13.53 -23.35 6.24
CA MET A 1 13.82 -22.26 7.20
C MET A 1 12.50 -21.64 7.64
N GLU A 2 11.87 -22.16 8.70
CA GLU A 2 10.73 -21.45 9.34
C GLU A 2 11.32 -20.24 10.06
N GLY A 3 11.53 -19.13 9.32
CA GLY A 3 12.03 -17.88 9.90
C GLY A 3 11.12 -17.45 11.06
N LYS A 4 11.71 -17.05 12.19
CA LYS A 4 10.97 -16.58 13.37
C LYS A 4 9.94 -15.53 12.93
N SER A 5 8.68 -15.76 13.28
CA SER A 5 7.60 -14.79 13.00
C SER A 5 7.92 -13.48 13.72
N VAL A 6 7.79 -12.35 13.02
CA VAL A 6 8.18 -11.04 13.55
C VAL A 6 7.08 -10.47 14.43
N TRP A 7 5.81 -10.69 14.09
CA TRP A 7 4.69 -10.21 14.92
C TRP A 7 3.45 -11.11 14.91
N LEU A 8 3.22 -11.91 13.86
CA LEU A 8 2.03 -12.76 13.80
C LEU A 8 2.08 -13.91 14.81
N GLY A 9 3.28 -14.35 15.23
CA GLY A 9 3.47 -15.43 16.17
C GLY A 9 2.71 -16.71 15.76
N SER A 10 1.79 -17.15 16.61
CA SER A 10 0.93 -18.31 16.36
C SER A 10 -0.11 -18.09 15.24
N LEU A 11 -0.46 -16.84 14.93
CA LEU A 11 -1.42 -16.49 13.88
C LEU A 11 -0.83 -16.60 12.47
N ARG A 12 0.48 -16.81 12.32
CA ARG A 12 1.12 -16.90 10.99
C ARG A 12 0.57 -18.04 10.14
N ARG A 13 0.37 -19.23 10.75
CA ARG A 13 -0.18 -20.41 10.06
C ARG A 13 -1.64 -20.20 9.62
N PRO A 14 -2.58 -19.77 10.49
CA PRO A 14 -3.95 -19.53 10.04
C PRO A 14 -4.05 -18.40 9.01
N VAL A 15 -3.29 -17.30 9.17
CA VAL A 15 -3.27 -16.22 8.17
C VAL A 15 -2.78 -16.72 6.80
N LYS A 16 -1.73 -17.56 6.78
CA LYS A 16 -1.26 -18.19 5.53
C LYS A 16 -2.33 -19.07 4.88
N LEU A 17 -3.05 -19.87 5.66
CA LEU A 17 -4.11 -20.74 5.14
C LEU A 17 -5.27 -19.92 4.56
N ILE A 18 -5.69 -18.87 5.27
CA ILE A 18 -6.74 -17.96 4.79
C ILE A 18 -6.31 -17.25 3.51
N MET A 19 -5.06 -16.74 3.44
CA MET A 19 -4.49 -16.16 2.23
C MET A 19 -4.56 -17.14 1.05
N ILE A 20 -4.09 -18.37 1.24
CA ILE A 20 -4.10 -19.40 0.18
C ILE A 20 -5.54 -19.71 -0.25
N ALA A 21 -6.49 -19.81 0.69
CA ALA A 21 -7.89 -20.06 0.40
C ALA A 21 -8.50 -18.94 -0.45
N PHE A 22 -8.27 -17.67 -0.12
CA PHE A 22 -8.75 -16.54 -0.92
C PHE A 22 -8.10 -16.46 -2.31
N ILE A 23 -6.80 -16.75 -2.42
CA ILE A 23 -6.11 -16.82 -3.73
C ILE A 23 -6.71 -17.94 -4.58
N ALA A 24 -6.87 -19.14 -4.01
CA ALA A 24 -7.45 -20.28 -4.71
C ALA A 24 -8.89 -20.00 -5.13
N ALA A 25 -9.73 -19.42 -4.26
CA ALA A 25 -11.10 -19.04 -4.57
C ALA A 25 -11.15 -18.00 -5.70
N SER A 26 -10.27 -16.99 -5.67
CA SER A 26 -10.19 -15.97 -6.72
C SER A 26 -9.80 -16.58 -8.07
N LEU A 27 -8.81 -17.48 -8.08
CA LEU A 27 -8.38 -18.18 -9.30
C LEU A 27 -9.47 -19.11 -9.84
N LEU A 28 -10.16 -19.86 -8.98
CA LEU A 28 -11.27 -20.73 -9.40
C LEU A 28 -12.42 -19.93 -9.99
N LEU A 29 -12.81 -18.82 -9.37
CA LEU A 29 -13.84 -17.93 -9.89
C LEU A 29 -13.42 -17.29 -11.22
N TYR A 30 -12.16 -16.86 -11.33
CA TYR A 30 -11.62 -16.33 -12.58
C TYR A 30 -11.66 -17.37 -13.71
N VAL A 31 -11.18 -18.59 -13.46
CA VAL A 31 -11.24 -19.70 -14.43
C VAL A 31 -12.69 -20.01 -14.81
N TYR A 32 -13.61 -19.99 -13.86
CA TYR A 32 -15.03 -20.15 -14.12
C TYR A 32 -15.58 -19.07 -15.07
N PHE A 33 -15.28 -17.79 -14.84
CA PHE A 33 -15.68 -16.70 -15.74
C PHE A 33 -15.07 -16.84 -17.13
N VAL A 34 -13.78 -17.21 -17.22
CA VAL A 34 -13.12 -17.45 -18.51
C VAL A 34 -13.76 -18.63 -19.25
N ALA A 35 -14.04 -19.74 -18.56
CA ALA A 35 -14.70 -20.90 -19.15
C ALA A 35 -16.11 -20.55 -19.64
N MET A 36 -16.88 -19.80 -18.85
CA MET A 36 -18.20 -19.31 -19.27
C MET A 36 -18.09 -18.43 -20.51
N ARG A 37 -17.06 -17.58 -20.61
CA ARG A 37 -16.85 -16.75 -21.79
C ARG A 37 -16.46 -17.50 -23.06
N ILE A 38 -15.78 -18.64 -22.92
CA ILE A 38 -15.47 -19.51 -24.06
C ILE A 38 -16.75 -20.21 -24.54
N LEU A 39 -17.63 -20.58 -23.62
CA LEU A 39 -18.87 -21.29 -23.93
C LEU A 39 -19.99 -20.35 -24.42
N ASP A 40 -20.02 -19.12 -23.91
CA ASP A 40 -21.01 -18.09 -24.23
C ASP A 40 -20.31 -16.75 -24.49
N PRO A 41 -20.26 -16.27 -25.75
CA PRO A 41 -19.64 -14.99 -26.10
C PRO A 41 -20.31 -13.76 -25.45
N GLU A 42 -21.55 -13.89 -24.96
CA GLU A 42 -22.26 -12.84 -24.22
C GLU A 42 -21.91 -12.84 -22.71
N ALA A 43 -21.06 -13.77 -22.25
CA ALA A 43 -20.66 -13.81 -20.85
C ALA A 43 -19.82 -12.60 -20.43
N ILE A 44 -19.88 -12.32 -19.12
CA ILE A 44 -19.32 -11.13 -18.44
C ILE A 44 -17.89 -10.82 -18.91
N ALA A 45 -17.75 -9.71 -19.64
CA ALA A 45 -16.45 -9.12 -19.92
C ALA A 45 -15.91 -8.39 -18.67
N MET A 46 -14.59 -8.27 -18.57
CA MET A 46 -13.94 -7.53 -17.47
C MET A 46 -14.39 -6.05 -17.39
N TYR A 47 -14.86 -5.49 -18.51
CA TYR A 47 -15.52 -4.19 -18.59
C TYR A 47 -16.80 -4.12 -17.75
N GLU A 48 -17.60 -5.18 -17.69
CA GLU A 48 -18.89 -5.21 -17.00
C GLU A 48 -18.75 -5.42 -15.47
N MET A 49 -17.56 -5.72 -14.98
CA MET A 49 -17.32 -6.05 -13.57
C MET A 49 -17.39 -4.84 -12.62
N ILE A 50 -17.50 -3.63 -13.16
CA ILE A 50 -17.48 -2.37 -12.39
C ILE A 50 -18.80 -2.05 -11.69
N ARG A 51 -19.92 -2.57 -12.19
CA ARG A 51 -21.27 -2.43 -11.58
C ARG A 51 -21.77 -3.80 -11.12
N PRO A 52 -21.17 -4.36 -10.07
CA PRO A 52 -21.51 -5.71 -9.64
C PRO A 52 -22.86 -5.79 -8.89
N ALA A 53 -23.58 -4.66 -8.71
CA ALA A 53 -24.82 -4.56 -7.94
C ALA A 53 -25.90 -5.57 -8.34
N GLU A 54 -25.92 -5.98 -9.61
CA GLU A 54 -26.90 -6.95 -10.13
C GLU A 54 -26.34 -8.36 -10.30
N ARG A 55 -25.05 -8.59 -9.99
CA ARG A 55 -24.35 -9.86 -10.27
C ARG A 55 -23.60 -10.39 -9.04
N PRO A 56 -24.22 -11.25 -8.22
CA PRO A 56 -23.64 -11.71 -6.94
C PRO A 56 -22.32 -12.47 -7.12
N MET A 57 -22.13 -13.15 -8.26
CA MET A 57 -20.91 -13.89 -8.53
C MET A 57 -19.69 -12.99 -8.79
N VAL A 58 -19.91 -11.81 -9.39
CA VAL A 58 -18.86 -10.81 -9.57
C VAL A 58 -18.51 -10.16 -8.23
N GLN A 59 -19.51 -9.85 -7.39
CA GLN A 59 -19.28 -9.35 -6.03
C GLN A 59 -18.43 -10.33 -5.21
N LEU A 60 -18.74 -11.63 -5.30
CA LEU A 60 -17.98 -12.68 -4.64
C LEU A 60 -16.52 -12.70 -5.14
N MET A 61 -16.30 -12.62 -6.45
CA MET A 61 -14.94 -12.59 -7.01
C MET A 61 -14.16 -11.37 -6.52
N LEU A 62 -14.77 -10.18 -6.57
CA LEU A 62 -14.14 -8.95 -6.09
C LEU A 62 -13.82 -9.03 -4.58
N ALA A 63 -14.74 -9.57 -3.78
CA ALA A 63 -14.50 -9.81 -2.35
C ALA A 63 -13.38 -10.83 -2.11
N CYS A 64 -13.31 -11.89 -2.92
CA CYS A 64 -12.23 -12.88 -2.84
C CYS A 64 -10.88 -12.27 -3.22
N VAL A 65 -10.81 -11.46 -4.27
CA VAL A 65 -9.59 -10.76 -4.72
C VAL A 65 -9.13 -9.77 -3.65
N PHE A 66 -10.07 -8.98 -3.10
CA PHE A 66 -9.77 -8.07 -2.00
C PHE A 66 -9.24 -8.84 -0.78
N GLY A 67 -9.90 -9.93 -0.40
CA GLY A 67 -9.43 -10.82 0.68
C GLY A 67 -8.04 -11.39 0.40
N ALA A 68 -7.77 -11.82 -0.83
CA ALA A 68 -6.47 -12.33 -1.23
C ALA A 68 -5.37 -11.28 -1.06
N ILE A 69 -5.60 -10.04 -1.52
CA ILE A 69 -4.65 -8.93 -1.36
C ILE A 69 -4.48 -8.59 0.12
N LEU A 70 -5.55 -8.48 0.89
CA LEU A 70 -5.51 -8.13 2.32
C LEU A 70 -4.71 -9.17 3.12
N PHE A 71 -5.06 -10.46 3.02
CA PHE A 71 -4.38 -11.51 3.77
C PHE A 71 -2.96 -11.77 3.26
N ALA A 72 -2.69 -11.59 1.96
CA ALA A 72 -1.32 -11.61 1.44
C ALA A 72 -0.48 -10.46 2.01
N SER A 73 -1.05 -9.26 2.10
CA SER A 73 -0.37 -8.11 2.68
C SER A 73 -0.06 -8.33 4.16
N VAL A 74 -1.01 -8.87 4.93
CA VAL A 74 -0.81 -9.24 6.34
C VAL A 74 0.25 -10.33 6.48
N TYR A 75 0.19 -11.39 5.68
CA TYR A 75 1.19 -12.47 5.72
C TYR A 75 2.60 -11.97 5.36
N LEU A 76 2.73 -11.17 4.30
CA LEU A 76 4.00 -10.61 3.84
C LEU A 76 4.56 -9.55 4.80
N SER A 77 3.71 -8.92 5.62
CA SER A 77 4.16 -7.98 6.66
C SER A 77 4.90 -8.68 7.80
N ASP A 78 4.78 -10.01 7.93
CA ASP A 78 5.50 -10.78 8.94
C ASP A 78 6.96 -11.05 8.54
N PHE A 79 7.36 -10.69 7.32
CA PHE A 79 8.74 -10.75 6.87
C PHE A 79 9.38 -9.37 7.06
N LYS A 80 10.51 -9.35 7.76
CA LYS A 80 11.36 -8.18 7.92
C LYS A 80 12.37 -8.16 6.76
N GLY A 81 12.39 -7.07 5.99
CA GLY A 81 13.45 -6.82 5.01
C GLY A 81 14.72 -6.29 5.70
N ASP A 82 15.87 -6.50 5.07
CA ASP A 82 17.17 -6.12 5.65
C ASP A 82 17.26 -4.61 5.93
N ILE A 83 16.67 -3.81 5.04
CA ILE A 83 16.61 -2.34 5.14
C ILE A 83 15.50 -1.81 6.07
N GLU A 84 14.69 -2.65 6.69
CA GLU A 84 13.54 -2.19 7.47
C GLU A 84 13.90 -1.86 8.93
N PRO A 85 13.59 -0.63 9.40
CA PRO A 85 13.88 -0.25 10.77
C PRO A 85 13.11 -1.12 11.78
N PRO A 86 13.62 -1.27 13.02
CA PRO A 86 12.90 -1.95 14.08
C PRO A 86 11.56 -1.26 14.36
N ARG A 87 10.54 -2.07 14.71
CA ARG A 87 9.16 -1.62 14.92
C ARG A 87 9.04 -1.07 16.33
N ASP A 88 8.55 0.16 16.47
CA ASP A 88 8.41 0.84 17.75
C ASP A 88 6.95 0.92 18.22
N GLY A 89 5.97 0.78 17.31
CA GLY A 89 4.54 0.90 17.65
C GLY A 89 3.57 0.09 16.80
N ILE A 90 2.29 0.10 17.20
CA ILE A 90 1.19 -0.57 16.48
C ILE A 90 0.96 0.07 15.10
N PHE A 91 1.13 1.39 15.00
CA PHE A 91 0.99 2.12 13.73
C PHE A 91 2.01 1.67 12.70
N ASP A 92 3.21 1.25 13.12
CA ASP A 92 4.22 0.70 12.23
C ASP A 92 3.74 -0.61 11.59
N ILE A 93 3.00 -1.43 12.33
CA ILE A 93 2.43 -2.67 11.78
C ILE A 93 1.39 -2.34 10.72
N VAL A 94 0.52 -1.36 10.97
CA VAL A 94 -0.48 -0.91 10.00
C VAL A 94 0.21 -0.39 8.73
N SER A 95 1.19 0.50 8.88
CA SER A 95 1.96 1.06 7.78
C SER A 95 2.70 -0.01 6.96
N LEU A 96 3.21 -1.07 7.61
CA LEU A 96 3.81 -2.21 6.92
C LEU A 96 2.79 -3.04 6.14
N VAL A 97 1.62 -3.34 6.72
CA VAL A 97 0.57 -4.06 6.00
C VAL A 97 0.13 -3.27 4.76
N LEU A 98 -0.05 -1.97 4.92
CA LEU A 98 -0.40 -1.06 3.82
C LEU A 98 0.70 -0.99 2.75
N SER A 99 1.98 -1.00 3.14
CA SER A 99 3.09 -1.01 2.18
C SER A 99 3.20 -2.32 1.40
N ARG A 100 2.92 -3.47 2.04
CA ARG A 100 2.85 -4.76 1.34
C ARG A 100 1.66 -4.80 0.36
N ALA A 101 0.54 -4.18 0.70
CA ALA A 101 -0.57 -4.02 -0.24
C ALA A 101 -0.17 -3.19 -1.46
N ALA A 102 0.57 -2.10 -1.27
CA ALA A 102 1.11 -1.28 -2.36
C ALA A 102 2.10 -2.08 -3.23
N MET A 103 2.99 -2.86 -2.62
CA MET A 103 3.95 -3.72 -3.32
C MET A 103 3.25 -4.74 -4.24
N ILE A 104 2.22 -5.43 -3.72
CA ILE A 104 1.41 -6.38 -4.53
C ILE A 104 0.70 -5.62 -5.67
N SER A 105 0.17 -4.43 -5.38
CA SER A 105 -0.56 -3.60 -6.34
C SER A 105 0.32 -3.15 -7.51
N ILE A 106 1.60 -2.84 -7.27
CA ILE A 106 2.58 -2.53 -8.33
C ILE A 106 2.75 -3.72 -9.28
N ALA A 107 2.92 -4.93 -8.74
CA ALA A 107 3.01 -6.14 -9.56
C ALA A 107 1.73 -6.35 -10.39
N LEU A 108 0.56 -6.05 -9.83
CA LEU A 108 -0.71 -6.12 -10.53
C LEU A 108 -0.79 -5.13 -11.70
N ILE A 109 -0.33 -3.88 -11.52
CA ILE A 109 -0.22 -2.90 -12.61
C ILE A 109 0.64 -3.44 -13.75
N VAL A 110 1.80 -4.03 -13.43
CA VAL A 110 2.71 -4.60 -14.44
C VAL A 110 2.00 -5.69 -15.25
N VAL A 111 1.28 -6.59 -14.58
CA VAL A 111 0.52 -7.66 -15.25
C VAL A 111 -0.59 -7.09 -16.14
N VAL A 112 -1.35 -6.12 -15.66
CA VAL A 112 -2.45 -5.49 -16.42
C VAL A 112 -1.91 -4.75 -17.66
N MET A 113 -0.84 -3.96 -17.49
CA MET A 113 -0.24 -3.22 -18.60
C MET A 113 0.46 -4.13 -19.61
N PHE A 114 1.11 -5.20 -19.13
CA PHE A 114 1.68 -6.21 -20.02
C PHE A 114 0.58 -6.89 -20.85
N TYR A 115 -0.54 -7.26 -20.21
CA TYR A 115 -1.71 -7.80 -20.91
C TYR A 115 -2.23 -6.82 -21.99
N GLU A 116 -2.36 -5.53 -21.67
CA GLU A 116 -2.81 -4.52 -22.64
C GLU A 116 -1.86 -4.41 -23.85
N VAL A 117 -0.56 -4.39 -23.61
CA VAL A 117 0.46 -4.33 -24.68
C VAL A 117 0.34 -5.57 -25.57
N VAL A 118 0.24 -6.77 -24.99
CA VAL A 118 0.08 -8.02 -25.76
C VAL A 118 -1.24 -8.02 -26.53
N SER A 119 -2.35 -7.66 -25.88
CA SER A 119 -3.68 -7.60 -26.50
C SER A 119 -3.71 -6.65 -27.70
N ARG A 120 -3.09 -5.49 -27.56
CA ARG A 120 -3.06 -4.47 -28.61
C ARG A 120 -2.16 -4.85 -29.79
N TYR A 121 -0.93 -5.30 -29.52
CA TYR A 121 0.06 -5.48 -30.59
C TYR A 121 0.06 -6.88 -31.20
N VAL A 122 -0.30 -7.92 -30.44
CA VAL A 122 -0.35 -9.30 -30.93
C VAL A 122 -1.74 -9.64 -31.47
N PHE A 123 -2.79 -9.28 -30.71
CA PHE A 123 -4.16 -9.65 -31.04
C PHE A 123 -4.95 -8.55 -31.75
N SER A 124 -4.37 -7.34 -31.94
CA SER A 124 -5.05 -6.18 -32.53
C SER A 124 -6.38 -5.83 -31.82
N ALA A 125 -6.48 -6.15 -30.53
CA ALA A 125 -7.67 -6.02 -29.72
C ALA A 125 -7.37 -5.15 -28.47
N PRO A 126 -7.36 -3.81 -28.60
CA PRO A 126 -7.09 -2.92 -27.46
C PRO A 126 -8.19 -3.05 -26.40
N THR A 127 -7.84 -2.96 -25.12
CA THR A 127 -8.83 -2.98 -24.04
C THR A 127 -9.22 -1.59 -23.58
N LEU A 128 -10.48 -1.44 -23.20
CA LEU A 128 -11.03 -0.17 -22.70
C LEU A 128 -10.71 0.09 -21.23
N TRP A 129 -10.35 -0.96 -20.47
CA TRP A 129 -10.27 -0.91 -19.01
C TRP A 129 -8.83 -0.88 -18.45
N ALA A 130 -7.85 -1.45 -19.16
CA ALA A 130 -6.52 -1.68 -18.58
C ALA A 130 -5.78 -0.41 -18.17
N ASN A 131 -5.88 0.65 -18.99
CA ASN A 131 -5.25 1.94 -18.70
C ASN A 131 -5.85 2.59 -17.44
N GLU A 132 -7.17 2.66 -17.37
CA GLU A 132 -7.88 3.30 -16.25
C GLU A 132 -7.80 2.48 -14.97
N LEU A 133 -7.83 1.14 -15.06
CA LEU A 133 -7.58 0.26 -13.91
C LEU A 133 -6.18 0.48 -13.35
N SER A 134 -5.18 0.57 -14.23
CA SER A 134 -3.79 0.83 -13.81
C SER A 134 -3.63 2.19 -13.16
N LEU A 135 -4.28 3.24 -13.70
CA LEU A 135 -4.33 4.57 -13.09
C LEU A 135 -4.97 4.52 -11.70
N TRP A 136 -6.06 3.77 -11.56
CA TRP A 136 -6.78 3.65 -10.30
C TRP A 136 -5.94 2.96 -9.22
N ILE A 137 -5.29 1.85 -9.58
CA ILE A 137 -4.37 1.15 -8.67
C ILE A 137 -3.17 2.03 -8.35
N ALA A 138 -2.62 2.75 -9.33
CA ALA A 138 -1.48 3.65 -9.11
C ALA A 138 -1.82 4.77 -8.12
N ALA A 139 -3.06 5.29 -8.13
CA ALA A 139 -3.51 6.26 -7.14
C ALA A 139 -3.49 5.69 -5.71
N PHE A 140 -3.93 4.44 -5.53
CA PHE A 140 -3.81 3.75 -4.24
C PHE A 140 -2.35 3.54 -3.84
N VAL A 141 -1.51 3.06 -4.76
CA VAL A 141 -0.07 2.87 -4.52
C VAL A 141 0.57 4.17 -4.03
N PHE A 142 0.33 5.28 -4.74
CA PHE A 142 0.85 6.60 -4.37
C PHE A 142 0.45 6.98 -2.92
N LEU A 143 -0.82 6.81 -2.56
CA LEU A 143 -1.33 7.15 -1.24
C LEU A 143 -0.77 6.24 -0.14
N LEU A 144 -0.61 4.94 -0.40
CA LEU A 144 -0.06 3.97 0.54
C LEU A 144 1.46 4.11 0.72
N SER A 145 2.19 4.42 -0.35
CA SER A 145 3.63 4.68 -0.31
C SER A 145 3.98 5.86 0.58
N GLY A 146 3.11 6.88 0.67
CA GLY A 146 3.28 8.00 1.61
C GLY A 146 3.32 7.56 3.08
N GLN A 147 2.49 6.59 3.48
CA GLN A 147 2.52 6.01 4.83
C GLN A 147 3.86 5.34 5.11
N TYR A 148 4.31 4.52 4.17
CA TYR A 148 5.54 3.76 4.32
C TYR A 148 6.77 4.67 4.40
N ALA A 149 6.81 5.71 3.56
CA ALA A 149 7.88 6.71 3.60
C ALA A 149 7.92 7.46 4.94
N MET A 150 6.75 7.79 5.51
CA MET A 150 6.65 8.41 6.84
C MET A 150 7.15 7.45 7.93
N GLN A 151 6.73 6.19 7.89
CA GLN A 151 7.18 5.14 8.82
C GLN A 151 8.70 4.98 8.79
N GLN A 152 9.30 4.95 7.60
CA GLN A 152 10.75 4.80 7.43
C GLN A 152 11.56 6.08 7.72
N ARG A 153 10.89 7.20 8.03
CA ARG A 153 11.54 8.49 8.28
C ARG A 153 12.36 9.01 7.10
N CYS A 154 12.00 8.63 5.87
CA CYS A 154 12.72 8.99 4.63
C CYS A 154 12.54 10.45 4.20
N HIS A 155 11.84 11.27 4.97
CA HIS A 155 11.73 12.69 4.67
C HIS A 155 13.11 13.36 4.76
N ILE A 156 13.39 14.24 3.79
CA ILE A 156 14.66 14.96 3.70
C ILE A 156 14.87 15.76 5.00
N ARG A 157 15.97 15.48 5.70
CA ARG A 157 16.44 16.21 6.88
C ARG A 157 17.83 16.74 6.59
N ILE A 158 18.20 17.87 7.20
CA ILE A 158 19.58 18.40 7.12
C ILE A 158 20.31 17.98 8.40
N PRO A 159 21.01 16.82 8.41
CA PRO A 159 21.63 16.28 9.61
C PRO A 159 22.67 17.24 10.20
N VAL A 160 23.47 17.90 9.36
CA VAL A 160 24.53 18.83 9.80
C VAL A 160 24.03 19.96 10.70
N ILE A 161 22.81 20.47 10.46
CA ILE A 161 22.20 21.51 11.29
C ILE A 161 21.59 20.87 12.54
N TYR A 162 20.86 19.78 12.35
CA TYR A 162 20.16 19.06 13.42
C TYR A 162 21.14 18.54 14.49
N ASP A 163 22.28 17.97 14.10
CA ASP A 163 23.28 17.39 14.99
C ASP A 163 24.00 18.44 15.85
N ARG A 164 24.08 19.69 15.37
CA ARG A 164 24.64 20.81 16.13
C ARG A 164 23.65 21.45 17.10
N MET A 165 22.37 21.09 17.04
CA MET A 165 21.35 21.68 17.92
C MET A 165 21.38 21.03 19.32
N PRO A 166 21.24 21.82 20.40
CA PRO A 166 21.04 21.27 21.73
C PRO A 166 19.77 20.41 21.79
N ARG A 167 19.73 19.41 22.68
CA ARG A 167 18.63 18.43 22.79
C ARG A 167 17.23 19.06 22.80
N TRP A 168 17.06 20.19 23.50
CA TRP A 168 15.77 20.88 23.58
C TRP A 168 15.32 21.48 22.24
N MET A 169 16.25 21.99 21.43
CA MET A 169 15.94 22.56 20.11
C MET A 169 15.59 21.46 19.11
N ARG A 170 16.25 20.29 19.18
CA ARG A 170 15.90 19.12 18.36
C ARG A 170 14.47 18.65 18.65
N LYS A 171 14.15 18.45 19.94
CA LYS A 171 12.80 18.08 20.36
C LYS A 171 11.74 19.12 19.96
N LEU A 172 12.07 20.41 20.06
CA LEU A 172 11.18 21.48 19.61
C LEU A 172 10.97 21.43 18.09
N SER A 173 12.03 21.25 17.31
CA SER A 173 11.98 21.13 15.85
C SER A 173 11.11 19.94 15.40
N ASP A 174 11.30 18.77 16.02
CA ASP A 174 10.53 17.57 15.71
C ASP A 174 9.06 17.76 16.10
N SER A 175 8.78 18.34 17.27
CA SER A 175 7.43 18.64 17.74
C SER A 175 6.73 19.65 16.82
N MET A 176 7.42 20.71 16.39
CA MET A 176 6.90 21.69 15.45
C MET A 176 6.62 21.07 14.09
N SER A 177 7.50 20.20 13.59
CA SER A 177 7.30 19.51 12.32
C SER A 177 6.05 18.64 12.35
N VAL A 178 5.86 17.86 13.41
CA VAL A 178 4.63 17.04 13.57
C VAL A 178 3.40 17.91 13.75
N LEU A 179 3.48 19.01 14.51
CA LEU A 179 2.37 19.94 14.65
C LEU A 179 1.95 20.55 13.30
N LEU A 180 2.92 20.94 12.47
CA LEU A 180 2.65 21.46 11.13
C LEU A 180 2.03 20.40 10.22
N ILE A 181 2.48 19.14 10.30
CA ILE A 181 1.86 18.01 9.58
C ILE A 181 0.41 17.84 10.03
N CYS A 182 0.15 17.80 11.34
CA CYS A 182 -1.20 17.66 11.88
C CYS A 182 -2.11 18.82 11.48
N PHE A 183 -1.59 20.06 11.52
CA PHE A 183 -2.34 21.24 11.09
C PHE A 183 -2.64 21.20 9.59
N PHE A 184 -1.67 20.84 8.76
CA PHE A 184 -1.86 20.68 7.32
C PHE A 184 -2.92 19.62 7.01
N VAL A 185 -2.84 18.46 7.65
CA VAL A 185 -3.82 17.37 7.50
C VAL A 185 -5.20 17.81 7.97
N PHE A 186 -5.30 18.52 9.10
CA PHE A 186 -6.56 19.09 9.57
C PHE A 186 -7.17 20.05 8.55
N ALA A 187 -6.38 21.00 8.02
CA ALA A 187 -6.84 21.96 7.02
C ALA A 187 -7.28 21.27 5.72
N LEU A 188 -6.55 20.23 5.28
CA LEU A 188 -6.85 19.44 4.09
C LEU A 188 -8.15 18.66 4.27
N VAL A 189 -8.32 17.98 5.40
CA VAL A 189 -9.57 17.27 5.73
C VAL A 189 -10.72 18.27 5.82
N TRP A 190 -10.58 19.36 6.56
CA TRP A 190 -11.62 20.37 6.69
C TRP A 190 -12.04 20.98 5.34
N GLY A 191 -11.07 21.36 4.50
CA GLY A 191 -11.34 21.95 3.19
C GLY A 191 -11.83 20.94 2.15
N GLY A 192 -11.39 19.68 2.24
CA GLY A 192 -11.70 18.62 1.28
C GLY A 192 -12.92 17.77 1.63
N TYR A 193 -13.40 17.79 2.87
CA TYR A 193 -14.43 16.87 3.37
C TYR A 193 -15.72 16.92 2.55
N ASN A 194 -16.30 18.11 2.37
CA ASN A 194 -17.58 18.25 1.65
C ASN A 194 -17.49 17.80 0.19
N ASP A 195 -16.36 18.06 -0.49
CA ASP A 195 -16.15 17.58 -1.86
C ASP A 195 -15.97 16.05 -1.84
N ALA A 196 -15.13 15.49 -0.97
CA ALA A 196 -14.95 14.05 -0.88
C ALA A 196 -16.25 13.31 -0.55
N GLU A 197 -17.05 13.82 0.39
CA GLU A 197 -18.35 13.28 0.75
C GLU A 197 -19.33 13.31 -0.43
N THR A 198 -19.47 14.47 -1.09
CA THR A 198 -20.39 14.62 -2.23
C THR A 198 -20.04 13.64 -3.36
N ARG A 199 -18.75 13.48 -3.64
CA ARG A 199 -18.23 12.66 -4.74
C ARG A 199 -18.36 11.17 -4.40
N PHE A 200 -18.12 10.83 -3.13
CA PHE A 200 -18.33 9.48 -2.61
C PHE A 200 -19.81 9.11 -2.67
N MET A 201 -20.72 9.94 -2.16
CA MET A 201 -22.17 9.64 -2.13
C MET A 201 -22.79 9.53 -3.52
N ARG A 202 -22.26 10.26 -4.51
CA ARG A 202 -22.72 10.18 -5.90
C ARG A 202 -22.07 9.04 -6.69
N MET A 203 -21.07 8.36 -6.12
CA MET A 203 -20.19 7.43 -6.82
C MET A 203 -19.75 8.01 -8.17
N GLU A 204 -19.23 9.24 -8.14
CA GLU A 204 -18.88 9.95 -9.38
C GLU A 204 -17.84 9.17 -10.18
N THR A 205 -18.11 9.07 -11.48
CA THR A 205 -17.32 8.33 -12.45
C THR A 205 -16.37 9.21 -13.25
N PHE A 206 -15.41 8.58 -13.92
CA PHE A 206 -14.29 9.27 -14.55
C PHE A 206 -14.64 9.95 -15.89
N GLY A 207 -15.80 9.64 -16.49
CA GLY A 207 -16.29 10.25 -17.73
C GLY A 207 -15.66 9.67 -19.00
N THR A 208 -15.13 8.45 -18.92
CA THR A 208 -14.39 7.75 -19.97
C THR A 208 -15.14 6.50 -20.46
N ALA A 209 -14.58 5.76 -21.42
CA ALA A 209 -15.25 4.59 -21.99
C ALA A 209 -15.55 3.50 -20.94
N TRP A 210 -14.63 3.24 -20.00
CA TRP A 210 -14.82 2.26 -18.91
C TRP A 210 -15.51 2.85 -17.67
N ASP A 211 -15.45 4.18 -17.51
CA ASP A 211 -16.18 4.97 -16.52
C ASP A 211 -16.12 4.48 -15.06
N PRO A 212 -14.93 4.15 -14.50
CA PRO A 212 -14.79 3.74 -13.11
C PRO A 212 -15.11 4.88 -12.14
N PRO A 213 -15.62 4.58 -10.93
CA PRO A 213 -15.82 5.56 -9.86
C PRO A 213 -14.49 5.99 -9.19
N ILE A 214 -13.49 6.39 -10.00
CA ILE A 214 -12.18 6.84 -9.51
C ILE A 214 -12.32 8.07 -8.60
N PRO A 215 -12.98 9.18 -9.00
CA PRO A 215 -13.13 10.34 -8.14
C PRO A 215 -13.91 10.03 -6.86
N GLY A 216 -14.96 9.22 -6.96
CA GLY A 216 -15.79 8.83 -5.83
C GLY A 216 -15.02 8.06 -4.75
N ILE A 217 -14.09 7.18 -5.14
CA ILE A 217 -13.35 6.33 -4.20
C ILE A 217 -12.00 6.94 -3.78
N ILE A 218 -11.26 7.56 -4.70
CA ILE A 218 -9.92 8.06 -4.41
C ILE A 218 -9.94 9.32 -3.55
N LYS A 219 -10.90 10.23 -3.72
CA LYS A 219 -10.97 11.45 -2.89
C LYS A 219 -11.16 11.18 -1.39
N PRO A 220 -12.14 10.37 -0.94
CA PRO A 220 -12.25 10.04 0.49
C PRO A 220 -11.05 9.24 0.99
N PHE A 221 -10.51 8.33 0.15
CA PHE A 221 -9.33 7.55 0.52
C PHE A 221 -8.07 8.41 0.65
N LEU A 222 -7.95 9.48 -0.14
CA LEU A 222 -6.89 10.47 -0.02
C LEU A 222 -6.95 11.15 1.34
N LEU A 223 -8.13 11.62 1.76
CA LEU A 223 -8.30 12.23 3.09
C LEU A 223 -7.96 11.24 4.20
N LEU A 224 -8.43 9.99 4.10
CA LEU A 224 -8.13 8.93 5.04
C LEU A 224 -6.62 8.66 5.12
N SER A 225 -5.92 8.57 3.98
CA SER A 225 -4.47 8.38 3.97
C SER A 225 -3.74 9.55 4.63
N MET A 226 -4.15 10.79 4.37
CA MET A 226 -3.53 11.95 5.03
C MET A 226 -3.67 11.90 6.56
N VAL A 227 -4.82 11.43 7.07
CA VAL A 227 -5.01 11.20 8.51
C VAL A 227 -4.06 10.12 9.03
N LEU A 228 -3.91 9.00 8.30
CA LEU A 228 -2.95 7.96 8.66
C LEU A 228 -1.50 8.49 8.68
N VAL A 229 -1.12 9.40 7.77
CA VAL A 229 0.23 10.01 7.76
C VAL A 229 0.44 10.79 9.04
N ALA A 230 -0.54 11.60 9.44
CA ALA A 230 -0.46 12.38 10.68
C ALA A 230 -0.35 11.47 11.92
N LEU A 231 -1.14 10.39 11.97
CA LEU A 231 -1.06 9.41 13.06
C LEU A 231 0.33 8.73 13.11
N GLN A 232 0.89 8.35 11.96
CA GLN A 232 2.24 7.79 11.88
C GLN A 232 3.29 8.82 12.32
N ALA A 233 3.17 10.09 11.93
CA ALA A 233 4.08 11.15 12.35
C ALA A 233 4.06 11.37 13.87
N VAL A 234 2.87 11.35 14.48
CA VAL A 234 2.72 11.42 15.94
C VAL A 234 3.31 10.18 16.62
N SER A 235 3.04 8.98 16.09
CA SER A 235 3.62 7.72 16.60
C SER A 235 5.15 7.77 16.58
N ASN A 236 5.73 8.24 15.47
CA ASN A 236 7.17 8.40 15.29
C ASN A 236 7.79 9.40 16.27
N LEU A 237 7.10 10.48 16.60
CA LEU A 237 7.54 11.47 17.58
C LEU A 237 7.52 10.90 19.01
N ILE A 238 6.47 10.17 19.36
CA ILE A 238 6.34 9.53 20.68
C ILE A 238 7.42 8.46 20.85
N ALA A 239 7.62 7.61 19.84
CA ALA A 239 8.62 6.55 19.84
C ALA A 239 10.05 7.09 19.98
N ASP A 240 10.36 8.22 19.36
CA ASP A 240 11.69 8.84 19.43
C ASP A 240 11.91 9.67 20.69
N TRP A 241 10.85 10.00 21.42
CA TRP A 241 10.95 10.95 22.52
C TRP A 241 11.88 10.48 23.66
N SER A 242 11.93 9.17 23.89
CA SER A 242 12.72 8.52 24.94
C SER A 242 14.05 7.95 24.45
N LYS A 243 14.24 7.84 23.12
CA LYS A 243 15.50 7.36 22.55
C LYS A 243 16.55 8.45 22.79
N GLU A 244 17.57 8.16 23.59
CA GLU A 244 18.79 8.97 23.59
C GLU A 244 19.33 9.01 22.17
N ASP A 245 19.96 10.14 21.81
CA ASP A 245 20.46 10.52 20.49
C ASP A 245 21.43 9.50 19.85
N ALA A 246 21.01 8.26 19.68
CA ALA A 246 21.57 7.28 18.78
C ALA A 246 20.92 7.54 17.42
N TYR A 247 21.11 8.75 16.91
CA TYR A 247 21.19 8.89 15.47
C TYR A 247 22.46 8.13 15.12
N ALA A 248 22.25 6.87 14.72
CA ALA A 248 23.26 6.04 14.13
C ALA A 248 24.00 6.94 13.13
N ASN A 249 25.30 7.06 13.35
CA ASN A 249 26.20 7.64 12.39
C ASN A 249 25.75 7.15 11.00
N PRO A 250 25.40 8.03 10.05
CA PRO A 250 25.08 7.58 8.69
C PRO A 250 26.24 6.78 8.08
N ASP A 251 27.44 6.97 8.64
CA ASP A 251 28.68 6.26 8.35
C ASP A 251 28.96 5.10 9.35
N ALA A 252 28.03 4.74 10.24
CA ALA A 252 28.10 3.48 10.99
C ALA A 252 27.92 2.38 9.95
N VAL A 253 29.06 1.89 9.48
CA VAL A 253 29.16 0.79 8.54
C VAL A 253 28.19 -0.30 8.96
N ASP A 254 27.26 -0.63 8.06
CA ASP A 254 26.28 -1.69 8.30
C ASP A 254 27.06 -2.96 8.68
N GLU A 255 26.90 -3.44 9.91
CA GLU A 255 27.62 -4.63 10.40
C GLU A 255 27.36 -5.82 9.47
N THR A 256 26.19 -5.87 8.83
CA THR A 256 25.87 -6.90 7.83
C THR A 256 26.60 -6.69 6.50
N GLU A 257 26.87 -5.45 6.09
CA GLU A 257 27.71 -5.14 4.93
C GLU A 257 29.18 -5.48 5.21
N ILE A 258 29.70 -5.22 6.42
CA ILE A 258 31.04 -5.68 6.83
C ILE A 258 31.11 -7.21 6.79
N GLU A 259 30.11 -7.90 7.33
CA GLU A 259 30.11 -9.35 7.42
C GLU A 259 30.04 -9.99 6.03
N ASN A 260 29.25 -9.43 5.12
CA ASN A 260 29.20 -9.83 3.71
C ASN A 260 30.52 -9.57 2.97
N ILE A 261 31.16 -8.40 3.18
CA ILE A 261 32.48 -8.12 2.60
C ILE A 261 33.51 -9.13 3.16
N ARG A 262 33.46 -9.42 4.46
CA ARG A 262 34.35 -10.38 5.12
C ARG A 262 34.14 -11.80 4.60
N SER A 263 32.91 -12.22 4.30
CA SER A 263 32.65 -13.51 3.68
C SER A 263 33.18 -13.57 2.25
N THR A 264 33.01 -12.50 1.45
CA THR A 264 33.53 -12.46 0.08
C THR A 264 35.05 -12.42 -0.04
N LEU A 265 35.75 -12.01 1.03
CA LEU A 265 37.22 -11.98 1.08
C LEU A 265 37.84 -13.29 1.62
N ASN A 266 37.02 -14.18 2.19
CA ASN A 266 37.46 -15.47 2.74
C ASN A 266 37.24 -16.65 1.76
N ASP A 267 36.61 -16.40 0.60
CA ASP A 267 36.49 -17.32 -0.55
C ASP A 267 37.56 -16.98 -1.62
#